data_AF-A0AAU4NTI9-F1
#
_entry.id   AF-A0AAU4NTI9-F1
#
_cell.length_a   1.000
_cell.length_b   1.000
_cell.length_c   1.000
_cell.angle_alpha   90.00
_cell.angle_beta   90.00
_cell.angle_gamma   90.00
#
_symmetry.space_group_name_H-M   'P 1'
#
loop_
_entity.id
_entity.type
_entity.pdbx_description
1 polymer ?
#
loop_
_entity_poly.entity_id
_entity_poly.type
_entity_poly.pdbx_seq_one_letter_code
_entity_poly.pdbx_strand_id
1 'polypeptide(L)'
;MTHWVEVLLKIVDGPQRPVLGVARAAHADTGPRHVYDVHYGTVPSYVGFGLADVRLIRFGRKTRMESLDGKPLFIADGQKCWVFHAGHDDPIETNELNIRIHEPGRDLIVSRPVEHWARPGLTRPVRPIEEVEFIGRRCWKVEVKTGKNGSPVVLTIDTETGTVLKQESEEGSAAYIECVVMDEVPDSTFVWTGPVRTPRNVFAEDQARWIEESKSNMQWFNDNVTAQRIQANVFVDFTPTEVRRDPEHPESFEAVFEKGAGRLWRRSRSSEDWFLPVNWTRHYPSPIRAWSTHEFDWACAIDLGLGSLTDATMAQLQDVLHPGDDVIGSPPLNPRQR
;
A
#
# COMPACT_ATOMS: atom_id res chain seq x y z
N MET A 1 12.97 30.39 -24.10
CA MET A 1 13.22 29.16 -23.32
C MET A 1 12.37 29.26 -22.08
N THR A 2 11.39 28.37 -21.91
CA THR A 2 10.46 28.38 -20.76
C THR A 2 11.17 27.91 -19.51
N HIS A 3 11.01 28.65 -18.40
CA HIS A 3 11.56 28.25 -17.11
C HIS A 3 10.58 27.38 -16.33
N TRP A 4 11.09 26.45 -15.51
CA TRP A 4 10.24 25.60 -14.67
C TRP A 4 9.31 26.39 -13.76
N VAL A 5 9.75 27.54 -13.24
CA VAL A 5 8.92 28.42 -12.42
C VAL A 5 7.68 28.92 -13.16
N GLU A 6 7.76 29.16 -14.48
CA GLU A 6 6.62 29.59 -15.29
C GLU A 6 5.58 28.47 -15.40
N VAL A 7 6.04 27.22 -15.55
CA VAL A 7 5.15 26.04 -15.56
C VAL A 7 4.51 25.84 -14.20
N LEU A 8 5.28 25.95 -13.11
CA LEU A 8 4.75 25.82 -11.74
C LEU A 8 3.64 26.84 -11.44
N LEU A 9 3.82 28.10 -11.85
CA LEU A 9 2.80 29.14 -11.66
C LEU A 9 1.47 28.82 -12.38
N LYS A 10 1.50 27.91 -13.37
CA LYS A 10 0.32 27.48 -14.12
C LYS A 10 -0.31 26.18 -13.60
N ILE A 11 0.50 25.20 -13.19
CA ILE A 11 -0.01 23.87 -12.83
C ILE A 11 -0.36 23.69 -11.36
N VAL A 12 0.21 24.53 -10.48
CA VAL A 12 -0.03 24.44 -9.04
C VAL A 12 -1.51 24.64 -8.76
N ASP A 13 -2.07 23.76 -7.95
CA ASP A 13 -3.49 23.74 -7.60
C ASP A 13 -4.44 23.58 -8.80
N GLY A 14 -3.95 23.30 -10.01
CA GLY A 14 -4.76 22.88 -11.16
C GLY A 14 -5.12 23.97 -12.16
N PRO A 15 -6.10 23.69 -13.04
CA PRO A 15 -6.49 24.61 -14.10
C PRO A 15 -7.00 25.95 -13.57
N GLN A 16 -6.45 27.05 -14.07
CA GLN A 16 -6.85 28.42 -13.72
C GLN A 16 -8.18 28.84 -14.35
N ARG A 17 -8.63 28.10 -15.36
CA ARG A 17 -9.95 28.20 -15.99
C ARG A 17 -10.61 26.82 -15.98
N PRO A 18 -11.94 26.73 -15.90
CA PRO A 18 -12.61 25.44 -15.95
C PRO A 18 -12.37 24.76 -17.30
N VAL A 19 -12.11 23.46 -17.26
CA VAL A 19 -11.95 22.63 -18.45
C VAL A 19 -12.87 21.41 -18.38
N LEU A 20 -13.42 21.05 -19.54
CA LEU A 20 -14.24 19.86 -19.76
C LEU A 20 -13.63 19.08 -20.91
N GLY A 21 -13.54 17.77 -20.77
CA GLY A 21 -13.12 16.92 -21.87
C GLY A 21 -13.33 15.44 -21.61
N VAL A 22 -13.02 14.64 -22.63
CA VAL A 22 -12.97 13.18 -22.50
C VAL A 22 -11.51 12.77 -22.45
N ALA A 23 -11.18 11.87 -21.52
CA ALA A 23 -9.85 11.32 -21.35
C ALA A 23 -9.87 9.79 -21.39
N ARG A 24 -8.77 9.22 -21.89
CA ARG A 24 -8.54 7.78 -22.02
C ARG A 24 -7.20 7.42 -21.41
N ALA A 25 -7.15 6.27 -20.75
CA ALA A 25 -5.89 5.64 -20.37
C ALA A 25 -5.54 4.45 -21.29
N ALA A 26 -4.26 4.29 -21.56
CA ALA A 26 -3.65 3.09 -22.11
C ALA A 26 -2.68 2.53 -21.06
N HIS A 27 -3.06 1.43 -20.43
CA HIS A 27 -2.28 0.76 -19.40
C HIS A 27 -1.19 -0.11 -20.03
N ALA A 28 0.01 -0.13 -19.43
CA ALA A 28 1.10 -1.00 -19.89
C ALA A 28 0.79 -2.49 -19.66
N ASP A 29 0.05 -2.78 -18.60
CA ASP A 29 -0.51 -4.11 -18.28
C ASP A 29 -2.00 -3.97 -18.00
N THR A 30 -2.80 -4.87 -18.59
CA THR A 30 -4.26 -4.90 -18.44
C THR A 30 -4.75 -6.02 -17.52
N GLY A 31 -3.83 -6.85 -17.00
CA GLY A 31 -4.11 -7.86 -16.00
C GLY A 31 -4.53 -7.26 -14.65
N PRO A 32 -5.11 -8.08 -13.75
CA PRO A 32 -5.46 -7.64 -12.41
C PRO A 32 -4.20 -7.19 -11.66
N ARG A 33 -4.23 -5.97 -11.13
CA ARG A 33 -3.17 -5.45 -10.26
C ARG A 33 -3.46 -5.75 -8.80
N HIS A 34 -2.52 -6.44 -8.16
CA HIS A 34 -2.51 -6.60 -6.72
C HIS A 34 -1.70 -5.47 -6.10
N VAL A 35 -2.39 -4.53 -5.45
CA VAL A 35 -1.76 -3.45 -4.69
C VAL A 35 -1.74 -3.86 -3.22
N TYR A 36 -0.54 -4.07 -2.68
CA TYR A 36 -0.35 -4.25 -1.24
C TYR A 36 -0.17 -2.89 -0.59
N ASP A 37 -1.23 -2.36 0.03
CA ASP A 37 -1.17 -1.14 0.85
C ASP A 37 -1.32 -1.50 2.33
N VAL A 38 -0.46 -0.95 3.17
CA VAL A 38 -0.51 -1.10 4.63
C VAL A 38 -0.95 0.24 5.21
N HIS A 39 -2.11 0.24 5.84
CA HIS A 39 -2.67 1.41 6.48
C HIS A 39 -3.09 1.07 7.90
N TYR A 40 -3.10 2.07 8.76
CA TYR A 40 -3.63 1.96 10.11
C TYR A 40 -4.99 2.67 10.19
N GLY A 41 -6.01 1.93 10.61
CA GLY A 41 -7.37 2.47 10.73
C GLY A 41 -8.15 2.37 9.42
N THR A 42 -8.32 3.50 8.73
CA THR A 42 -9.20 3.60 7.57
C THR A 42 -8.53 3.12 6.29
N VAL A 43 -9.17 2.21 5.56
CA VAL A 43 -8.74 1.80 4.21
C VAL A 43 -8.85 3.01 3.26
N PRO A 44 -7.80 3.32 2.49
CA PRO A 44 -7.91 4.39 1.51
C PRO A 44 -8.84 3.99 0.35
N SER A 45 -9.55 4.97 -0.20
CA SER A 45 -10.33 4.78 -1.41
C SER A 45 -9.44 4.87 -2.64
N TYR A 46 -9.66 3.99 -3.61
CA TYR A 46 -8.87 3.92 -4.83
C TYR A 46 -9.62 4.56 -5.99
N VAL A 47 -8.94 5.44 -6.71
CA VAL A 47 -9.47 6.12 -7.89
C VAL A 47 -8.45 5.97 -9.01
N GLY A 48 -8.91 5.78 -10.25
CA GLY A 48 -8.02 5.67 -11.38
C GLY A 48 -8.81 5.51 -12.67
N PHE A 49 -8.11 5.60 -13.79
CA PHE A 49 -8.70 5.25 -15.07
C PHE A 49 -8.92 3.75 -15.15
N GLY A 50 -10.13 3.34 -15.52
CA GLY A 50 -10.39 2.00 -16.00
C GLY A 50 -9.88 1.81 -17.43
N LEU A 51 -10.46 0.82 -18.14
CA LEU A 51 -10.22 0.61 -19.57
C LEU A 51 -11.12 1.48 -20.46
N ALA A 52 -12.16 2.09 -19.88
CA ALA A 52 -13.12 2.92 -20.59
C ALA A 52 -12.74 4.41 -20.53
N ASP A 53 -13.23 5.14 -21.52
CA ASP A 53 -13.14 6.60 -21.56
C ASP A 53 -13.99 7.22 -20.46
N VAL A 54 -13.52 8.36 -19.96
CA VAL A 54 -14.19 9.12 -18.89
C VAL A 54 -14.31 10.58 -19.26
N ARG A 55 -15.39 11.20 -18.81
CA ARG A 55 -15.57 12.65 -18.87
C ARG A 55 -14.94 13.28 -17.63
N LEU A 56 -14.11 14.29 -17.83
CA LEU A 56 -13.46 15.05 -16.77
C LEU A 56 -13.90 16.51 -16.84
N ILE A 57 -14.31 17.05 -15.70
CA ILE A 57 -14.48 18.48 -15.47
C ILE A 57 -13.51 18.87 -14.37
N ARG A 58 -12.70 19.90 -14.61
CA ARG A 58 -11.65 20.34 -13.69
C ARG A 58 -11.68 21.85 -13.53
N PHE A 59 -11.51 22.32 -12.30
CA PHE A 59 -11.27 23.74 -12.02
C PHE A 59 -10.50 23.91 -10.71
N GLY A 60 -9.28 24.42 -10.78
CA GLY A 60 -8.37 24.40 -9.65
C GLY A 60 -8.24 22.98 -9.08
N ARG A 61 -8.43 22.83 -7.76
CA ARG A 61 -8.38 21.53 -7.07
C ARG A 61 -9.67 20.72 -7.20
N LYS A 62 -10.71 21.30 -7.81
CA LYS A 62 -12.01 20.67 -7.99
C LYS A 62 -11.98 19.74 -9.20
N THR A 63 -12.58 18.57 -9.04
CA THR A 63 -12.64 17.54 -10.08
C THR A 63 -14.00 16.86 -10.06
N ARG A 64 -14.55 16.61 -11.25
CA ARG A 64 -15.62 15.66 -11.45
C ARG A 64 -15.23 14.71 -12.57
N MET A 65 -15.28 13.43 -12.29
CA MET A 65 -15.01 12.34 -13.21
C MET A 65 -16.26 11.49 -13.35
N GLU A 66 -16.68 11.25 -14.59
CA GLU A 66 -17.86 10.45 -14.91
C GLU A 66 -17.52 9.43 -15.99
N SER A 67 -18.24 8.32 -16.02
CA SER A 67 -18.33 7.52 -17.23
C SER A 67 -19.07 8.30 -18.33
N LEU A 68 -18.93 7.88 -19.58
CA LEU A 68 -19.56 8.57 -20.71
C LEU A 68 -21.11 8.60 -20.65
N ASP A 69 -21.72 7.64 -19.94
CA ASP A 69 -23.16 7.58 -19.65
C ASP A 69 -23.60 8.56 -18.55
N GLY A 70 -22.68 9.34 -17.97
CA GLY A 70 -22.95 10.38 -16.99
C GLY A 70 -22.99 9.89 -15.53
N LYS A 71 -22.63 8.63 -15.27
CA LYS A 71 -22.52 8.16 -13.87
C LYS A 71 -21.25 8.73 -13.23
N PRO A 72 -21.35 9.33 -12.04
CA PRO A 72 -20.17 9.83 -11.33
C PRO A 72 -19.29 8.66 -10.88
N LEU A 73 -17.99 8.81 -11.08
CA LEU A 73 -16.95 7.88 -10.63
C LEU A 73 -16.15 8.49 -9.48
N PHE A 74 -15.89 9.79 -9.57
CA PHE A 74 -15.16 10.55 -8.56
C PHE A 74 -15.55 12.02 -8.58
N ILE A 75 -15.73 12.62 -7.41
CA ILE A 75 -15.99 14.05 -7.24
C ILE A 75 -15.05 14.58 -6.15
N ALA A 76 -14.49 15.77 -6.35
CA ALA A 76 -13.73 16.49 -5.34
C ALA A 76 -14.02 17.99 -5.43
N ASP A 77 -14.25 18.62 -4.28
CA ASP A 77 -14.47 20.07 -4.16
C ASP A 77 -13.18 20.86 -3.80
N GLY A 78 -12.04 20.13 -3.71
CA GLY A 78 -10.74 20.65 -3.27
C GLY A 78 -10.45 20.48 -1.77
N GLN A 79 -11.40 19.94 -1.00
CA GLN A 79 -11.24 19.59 0.41
C GLN A 79 -11.76 18.17 0.70
N LYS A 80 -13.01 17.93 0.32
CA LYS A 80 -13.70 16.65 0.37
C LYS A 80 -13.64 15.94 -0.97
N CYS A 81 -13.80 14.64 -0.89
CA CYS A 81 -13.89 13.78 -2.05
C CYS A 81 -14.98 12.74 -1.86
N TRP A 82 -15.63 12.37 -2.96
CA TRP A 82 -16.67 11.35 -3.01
C TRP A 82 -16.25 10.32 -4.06
N VAL A 83 -16.01 9.09 -3.60
CA VAL A 83 -15.56 7.98 -4.44
C VAL A 83 -16.71 7.00 -4.65
N PHE A 84 -17.04 6.71 -5.91
CA PHE A 84 -18.14 5.82 -6.27
C PHE A 84 -17.57 4.42 -6.56
N HIS A 85 -18.00 3.43 -5.79
CA HIS A 85 -17.63 2.03 -6.00
C HIS A 85 -18.70 1.32 -6.83
N ALA A 86 -18.27 0.39 -7.67
CA ALA A 86 -19.19 -0.47 -8.42
C ALA A 86 -20.14 -1.22 -7.46
N GLY A 87 -21.42 -1.29 -7.82
CA GLY A 87 -22.45 -1.99 -7.03
C GLY A 87 -23.03 -1.18 -5.86
N HIS A 88 -22.66 0.09 -5.71
CA HIS A 88 -23.23 0.98 -4.70
C HIS A 88 -23.67 2.31 -5.32
N ASP A 89 -24.87 2.76 -4.95
CA ASP A 89 -25.40 4.05 -5.41
C ASP A 89 -24.83 5.23 -4.62
N ASP A 90 -24.48 5.01 -3.34
CA ASP A 90 -23.93 6.04 -2.45
C ASP A 90 -22.39 6.04 -2.45
N PRO A 91 -21.75 7.21 -2.66
CA PRO A 91 -20.31 7.32 -2.62
C PRO A 91 -19.76 7.25 -1.20
N ILE A 92 -18.46 6.99 -1.12
CA ILE A 92 -17.70 7.12 0.12
C ILE A 92 -17.22 8.56 0.24
N GLU A 93 -17.67 9.29 1.27
CA GLU A 93 -17.15 10.62 1.59
C GLU A 93 -15.81 10.51 2.32
N THR A 94 -14.78 11.14 1.77
CA THR A 94 -13.43 11.10 2.30
C THR A 94 -12.67 12.40 2.00
N ASN A 95 -11.35 12.40 2.17
CA ASN A 95 -10.49 13.53 1.83
C ASN A 95 -9.28 13.07 1.01
N GLU A 96 -8.53 14.03 0.46
CA GLU A 96 -7.37 13.76 -0.40
C GLU A 96 -6.28 12.91 0.27
N LEU A 97 -6.15 12.92 1.60
CA LEU A 97 -5.13 12.13 2.32
C LEU A 97 -5.47 10.63 2.33
N ASN A 98 -6.76 10.31 2.30
CA ASN A 98 -7.28 8.95 2.33
C ASN A 98 -7.66 8.43 0.93
N ILE A 99 -7.17 9.07 -0.13
CA ILE A 99 -7.34 8.60 -1.50
C ILE A 99 -6.00 8.14 -2.07
N ARG A 100 -6.05 7.08 -2.87
CA ARG A 100 -4.94 6.62 -3.71
C ARG A 100 -5.36 6.72 -5.15
N ILE A 101 -4.60 7.50 -5.92
CA ILE A 101 -4.79 7.62 -7.36
C ILE A 101 -3.65 6.90 -8.04
N HIS A 102 -4.00 5.84 -8.75
CA HIS A 102 -3.04 5.01 -9.46
C HIS A 102 -2.69 5.61 -10.82
N GLU A 103 -1.46 5.32 -11.23
CA GLU A 103 -1.03 5.57 -12.60
C GLU A 103 -1.62 4.54 -13.56
N PRO A 104 -1.78 4.90 -14.85
CA PRO A 104 -1.51 6.21 -15.43
C PRO A 104 -2.63 7.24 -15.19
N GLY A 105 -2.27 8.53 -15.20
CA GLY A 105 -3.23 9.63 -15.32
C GLY A 105 -3.61 10.32 -14.01
N ARG A 106 -2.81 10.12 -12.97
CA ARG A 106 -3.02 10.79 -11.68
C ARG A 106 -3.15 12.30 -11.82
N ASP A 107 -2.28 12.95 -12.58
CA ASP A 107 -2.26 14.40 -12.72
C ASP A 107 -3.42 14.93 -13.60
N LEU A 108 -4.04 14.05 -14.39
CA LEU A 108 -5.30 14.34 -15.11
C LEU A 108 -6.52 14.27 -14.20
N ILE A 109 -6.46 13.55 -13.07
CA ILE A 109 -7.58 13.40 -12.11
C ILE A 109 -7.47 14.37 -10.95
N VAL A 110 -6.29 14.59 -10.35
CA VAL A 110 -6.14 15.54 -9.23
C VAL A 110 -5.08 16.59 -9.49
N SER A 111 -5.30 17.77 -8.94
CA SER A 111 -4.32 18.85 -8.91
C SER A 111 -3.37 18.62 -7.74
N ARG A 112 -2.09 18.91 -7.95
CA ARG A 112 -1.08 18.77 -6.90
C ARG A 112 -0.77 20.15 -6.32
N PRO A 113 -0.73 20.28 -4.98
CA PRO A 113 -0.47 21.57 -4.34
C PRO A 113 1.01 21.93 -4.48
N VAL A 114 1.36 23.18 -4.17
CA VAL A 114 2.71 23.73 -4.34
C VAL A 114 3.79 22.88 -3.63
N GLU A 115 3.47 22.30 -2.47
CA GLU A 115 4.40 21.49 -1.68
C GLU A 115 4.83 20.21 -2.42
N HIS A 116 3.97 19.69 -3.31
CA HIS A 116 4.33 18.55 -4.14
C HIS A 116 5.45 18.90 -5.12
N TRP A 117 5.44 20.12 -5.66
CA TRP A 117 6.32 20.55 -6.73
C TRP A 117 7.59 21.24 -6.24
N ALA A 118 7.48 22.05 -5.19
CA ALA A 118 8.54 22.96 -4.76
C ALA A 118 9.47 22.36 -3.68
N ARG A 119 9.10 21.26 -3.04
CA ARG A 119 9.93 20.65 -2.00
C ARG A 119 11.25 20.12 -2.58
N PRO A 120 12.41 20.44 -1.96
CA PRO A 120 13.70 19.92 -2.38
C PRO A 120 13.69 18.39 -2.49
N GLY A 121 14.17 17.86 -3.62
CA GLY A 121 14.28 16.41 -3.86
C GLY A 121 13.00 15.71 -4.32
N LEU A 122 11.87 16.42 -4.44
CA LEU A 122 10.61 15.79 -4.85
C LEU A 122 10.30 15.90 -6.34
N THR A 123 10.38 17.05 -7.01
CA THR A 123 10.07 17.09 -8.46
C THR A 123 10.89 18.15 -9.20
N ARG A 124 11.73 17.74 -10.15
CA ARG A 124 12.44 18.66 -11.06
C ARG A 124 12.37 18.16 -12.50
N PRO A 125 12.35 19.06 -13.48
CA PRO A 125 12.56 18.68 -14.87
C PRO A 125 13.89 17.95 -15.01
N VAL A 126 13.87 16.77 -15.63
CA VAL A 126 15.09 16.02 -15.95
C VAL A 126 15.65 16.38 -17.33
N ARG A 127 14.85 17.05 -18.15
CA ARG A 127 15.19 17.57 -19.47
C ARG A 127 14.66 19.01 -19.64
N PRO A 128 15.18 19.77 -20.62
CA PRO A 128 14.61 21.06 -21.00
C PRO A 128 13.12 20.94 -21.32
N ILE A 129 12.37 22.01 -21.03
CA ILE A 129 10.94 22.10 -21.35
C ILE A 129 10.78 22.32 -22.85
N GLU A 130 9.96 21.49 -23.50
CA GLU A 130 9.65 21.59 -24.92
C GLU A 130 8.29 22.28 -25.12
N GLU A 131 8.19 23.17 -26.10
CA GLU A 131 6.90 23.68 -26.59
C GLU A 131 6.37 22.72 -27.66
N VAL A 132 5.15 22.24 -27.47
CA VAL A 132 4.49 21.29 -28.38
C VAL A 132 3.04 21.71 -28.63
N GLU A 133 2.43 21.14 -29.66
CA GLU A 133 0.98 21.22 -29.84
C GLU A 133 0.34 19.87 -29.47
N PHE A 134 -0.72 19.90 -28.68
CA PHE A 134 -1.50 18.72 -28.33
C PHE A 134 -2.99 19.06 -28.42
N ILE A 135 -3.76 18.23 -29.14
CA ILE A 135 -5.20 18.44 -29.42
C ILE A 135 -5.54 19.88 -29.87
N GLY A 136 -4.69 20.48 -30.71
CA GLY A 136 -4.86 21.85 -31.22
C GLY A 136 -4.54 22.96 -30.22
N ARG A 137 -3.92 22.62 -29.07
CA ARG A 137 -3.58 23.56 -28.00
C ARG A 137 -2.07 23.67 -27.83
N ARG A 138 -1.59 24.89 -27.54
CA ARG A 138 -0.17 25.14 -27.22
C ARG A 138 0.14 24.59 -25.82
N CYS A 139 1.12 23.70 -25.74
CA CYS A 139 1.46 23.00 -24.52
C CYS A 139 2.96 23.06 -24.22
N TRP A 140 3.28 22.90 -22.94
CA TRP A 140 4.62 22.50 -22.50
C TRP A 140 4.66 20.99 -22.32
N LYS A 141 5.72 20.36 -22.80
CA LYS A 141 6.06 18.98 -22.49
C LYS A 141 7.21 18.97 -21.50
N VAL A 142 6.98 18.36 -20.34
CA VAL A 142 7.93 18.34 -19.22
C VAL A 142 8.11 16.92 -18.73
N GLU A 143 9.36 16.45 -18.73
CA GLU A 143 9.72 15.20 -18.07
C GLU A 143 10.17 15.49 -16.64
N VAL A 144 9.45 14.95 -15.67
CA VAL A 144 9.70 15.15 -14.25
C VAL A 144 9.99 13.82 -13.56
N LYS A 145 10.83 13.83 -12.52
CA LYS A 145 11.13 12.63 -11.73
C LYS A 145 10.80 12.89 -10.27
N THR A 146 10.07 11.96 -9.63
CA THR A 146 9.74 12.08 -8.21
C THR A 146 10.68 11.31 -7.30
N GLY A 147 11.45 12.02 -6.46
CA GLY A 147 12.42 11.39 -5.56
C GLY A 147 13.63 10.76 -6.27
N LYS A 148 14.56 10.17 -5.50
CA LYS A 148 15.79 9.55 -6.04
C LYS A 148 15.50 8.30 -6.88
N ASN A 149 14.51 7.51 -6.47
CA ASN A 149 14.20 6.20 -7.03
C ASN A 149 12.90 6.16 -7.85
N GLY A 150 12.13 7.25 -7.96
CA GLY A 150 10.90 7.23 -8.74
C GLY A 150 11.18 7.23 -10.24
N SER A 151 10.36 6.52 -11.02
CA SER A 151 10.44 6.54 -12.47
C SER A 151 10.04 7.92 -13.02
N PRO A 152 10.65 8.39 -14.11
CA PRO A 152 10.27 9.65 -14.72
C PRO A 152 8.84 9.56 -15.29
N VAL A 153 8.14 10.69 -15.22
CA VAL A 153 6.79 10.90 -15.76
C VAL A 153 6.88 12.07 -16.74
N VAL A 154 6.26 11.93 -17.91
CA VAL A 154 6.15 13.01 -18.90
C VAL A 154 4.76 13.62 -18.81
N LEU A 155 4.70 14.94 -18.62
CA LEU A 155 3.47 15.72 -18.57
C LEU A 155 3.39 16.62 -19.80
N THR A 156 2.21 16.66 -20.44
CA THR A 156 1.87 17.66 -21.45
C THR A 156 0.85 18.62 -20.84
N ILE A 157 1.20 19.89 -20.72
CA ILE A 157 0.49 20.90 -19.93
C ILE A 157 0.03 22.02 -20.85
N ASP A 158 -1.26 22.35 -20.84
CA ASP A 158 -1.82 23.47 -21.57
C ASP A 158 -1.26 24.81 -21.05
N THR A 159 -0.66 25.60 -21.94
CA THR A 159 -0.02 26.87 -21.54
C THR A 159 -1.01 27.94 -21.12
N GLU A 160 -2.23 27.87 -21.65
CA GLU A 160 -3.30 28.83 -21.34
C GLU A 160 -3.85 28.57 -19.93
N THR A 161 -4.32 27.35 -19.68
CA THR A 161 -5.07 27.01 -18.46
C THR A 161 -4.22 26.38 -17.35
N GLY A 162 -3.07 25.80 -17.67
CA GLY A 162 -2.30 24.98 -16.72
C GLY A 162 -2.80 23.54 -16.57
N THR A 163 -3.78 23.12 -17.37
CA THR A 163 -4.31 21.74 -17.34
C THR A 163 -3.28 20.73 -17.84
N VAL A 164 -3.05 19.65 -17.08
CA VAL A 164 -2.32 18.49 -17.60
C VAL A 164 -3.24 17.74 -18.58
N LEU A 165 -2.92 17.81 -19.87
CA LEU A 165 -3.68 17.18 -20.94
C LEU A 165 -3.22 15.76 -21.25
N LYS A 166 -1.98 15.41 -20.93
CA LYS A 166 -1.42 14.06 -21.11
C LYS A 166 -0.39 13.76 -20.04
N GLN A 167 -0.38 12.52 -19.57
CA GLN A 167 0.60 11.95 -18.66
C GLN A 167 1.12 10.62 -19.23
N GLU A 168 2.42 10.40 -19.20
CA GLU A 168 3.08 9.15 -19.61
C GLU A 168 4.04 8.69 -18.51
N SER A 169 4.02 7.40 -18.18
CA SER A 169 4.88 6.76 -17.20
C SER A 169 5.17 5.32 -17.62
N GLU A 170 5.98 4.59 -16.84
CA GLU A 170 6.21 3.15 -17.06
C GLU A 170 4.92 2.32 -16.94
N GLU A 171 3.92 2.84 -16.21
CA GLU A 171 2.64 2.17 -15.98
C GLU A 171 1.65 2.35 -17.14
N GLY A 172 1.98 3.21 -18.11
CA GLY A 172 1.17 3.50 -19.28
C GLY A 172 1.02 5.00 -19.54
N SER A 173 -0.06 5.39 -20.21
CA SER A 173 -0.36 6.79 -20.48
C SER A 173 -1.83 7.10 -20.25
N ALA A 174 -2.14 8.35 -19.93
CA ALA A 174 -3.49 8.88 -19.92
C ALA A 174 -3.52 10.23 -20.62
N ALA A 175 -4.52 10.46 -21.46
CA ALA A 175 -4.60 11.66 -22.29
C ALA A 175 -6.04 12.10 -22.52
N TYR A 176 -6.26 13.42 -22.56
CA TYR A 176 -7.47 13.97 -23.14
C TYR A 176 -7.50 13.68 -24.64
N ILE A 177 -8.62 13.17 -25.14
CA ILE A 177 -8.91 13.03 -26.58
C ILE A 177 -9.61 14.27 -27.12
N GLU A 178 -10.32 14.99 -26.26
CA GLU A 178 -10.91 16.30 -26.52
C GLU A 178 -10.87 17.13 -25.23
N CYS A 179 -10.65 18.43 -25.34
CA CYS A 179 -10.63 19.35 -24.20
C CYS A 179 -11.13 20.73 -24.62
N VAL A 180 -12.09 21.25 -23.87
CA VAL A 180 -12.74 22.54 -24.07
C VAL A 180 -12.54 23.36 -22.81
N VAL A 181 -12.11 24.61 -22.98
CA VAL A 181 -12.07 25.60 -21.91
C VAL A 181 -13.45 26.22 -21.79
N MET A 182 -14.03 26.18 -20.60
CA MET A 182 -15.32 26.77 -20.32
C MET A 182 -15.14 28.18 -19.76
N ASP A 183 -16.17 29.00 -19.88
CA ASP A 183 -16.19 30.33 -19.27
C ASP A 183 -16.49 30.27 -17.77
N GLU A 184 -17.46 29.42 -17.38
CA GLU A 184 -17.87 29.24 -16.00
C GLU A 184 -18.37 27.80 -15.77
N VAL A 185 -18.21 27.30 -14.55
CA VAL A 185 -18.82 26.05 -14.08
C VAL A 185 -19.33 26.27 -12.66
N PRO A 186 -20.60 25.95 -12.35
CA PRO A 186 -21.11 26.17 -11.00
C PRO A 186 -20.43 25.22 -10.01
N ASP A 187 -20.17 25.73 -8.79
CA ASP A 187 -19.53 24.97 -7.72
C ASP A 187 -20.28 23.69 -7.33
N SER A 188 -21.61 23.68 -7.51
CA SER A 188 -22.45 22.49 -7.31
C SER A 188 -22.08 21.31 -8.20
N THR A 189 -21.36 21.53 -9.31
CA THR A 189 -20.81 20.46 -10.16
C THR A 189 -19.85 19.57 -9.38
N PHE A 190 -19.12 20.14 -8.43
CA PHE A 190 -18.03 19.51 -7.71
C PHE A 190 -18.41 19.05 -6.30
N VAL A 191 -19.70 19.07 -5.96
CA VAL A 191 -20.20 18.70 -4.63
C VAL A 191 -21.26 17.63 -4.79
N TRP A 192 -21.15 16.57 -3.99
CA TRP A 192 -22.23 15.60 -3.84
C TRP A 192 -23.12 15.99 -2.65
N THR A 193 -24.42 16.09 -2.89
CA THR A 193 -25.42 16.46 -1.87
C THR A 193 -26.34 15.31 -1.47
N GLY A 194 -26.18 14.14 -2.10
CA GLY A 194 -26.93 12.93 -1.78
C GLY A 194 -26.40 12.21 -0.53
N PRO A 195 -26.97 11.03 -0.22
CA PRO A 195 -26.47 10.18 0.86
C PRO A 195 -25.01 9.78 0.64
N VAL A 196 -24.29 9.54 1.74
CA VAL A 196 -22.87 9.15 1.71
C VAL A 196 -22.61 8.02 2.69
N ARG A 197 -21.63 7.19 2.36
CA ARG A 197 -21.04 6.22 3.28
C ARG A 197 -19.75 6.78 3.86
N THR A 198 -19.45 6.40 5.09
CA THR A 198 -18.16 6.74 5.70
C THR A 198 -17.16 5.61 5.45
N PRO A 199 -15.86 5.93 5.25
CA PRO A 199 -14.83 4.91 5.05
C PRO A 199 -14.78 3.84 6.15
N ARG A 200 -15.07 4.23 7.40
CA ARG A 200 -15.12 3.30 8.54
C ARG A 200 -16.25 2.29 8.43
N ASN A 201 -17.42 2.70 7.96
CA ASN A 201 -18.56 1.81 7.77
C ASN A 201 -18.27 0.81 6.66
N VAL A 202 -17.69 1.26 5.54
CA VAL A 202 -17.31 0.37 4.44
C VAL A 202 -16.29 -0.67 4.89
N PHE A 203 -15.27 -0.27 5.66
CA PHE A 203 -14.33 -1.23 6.23
C PHE A 203 -15.00 -2.25 7.15
N ALA A 204 -15.92 -1.82 8.01
CA ALA A 204 -16.64 -2.72 8.89
C ALA A 204 -17.56 -3.69 8.11
N GLU A 205 -18.21 -3.22 7.05
CA GLU A 205 -19.00 -4.03 6.13
C GLU A 205 -18.15 -5.08 5.42
N ASP A 206 -17.00 -4.68 4.85
CA ASP A 206 -16.07 -5.59 4.17
C ASP A 206 -15.48 -6.61 5.14
N GLN A 207 -15.13 -6.19 6.36
CA GLN A 207 -14.64 -7.09 7.39
C GLN A 207 -15.73 -8.10 7.80
N ALA A 208 -16.98 -7.64 7.99
CA ALA A 208 -18.10 -8.51 8.34
C ALA A 208 -18.37 -9.54 7.22
N ARG A 209 -18.36 -9.09 5.95
CA ARG A 209 -18.50 -9.94 4.78
C ARG A 209 -17.39 -10.99 4.70
N TRP A 210 -16.13 -10.58 4.87
CA TRP A 210 -14.99 -11.50 4.88
C TRP A 210 -15.07 -12.52 6.02
N ILE A 211 -15.48 -12.10 7.22
CA ILE A 211 -15.69 -13.02 8.35
C ILE A 211 -16.77 -14.05 8.01
N GLU A 212 -17.89 -13.61 7.41
CA GLU A 212 -18.99 -14.50 7.07
C GLU A 212 -18.62 -15.47 5.93
N GLU A 213 -17.96 -14.97 4.87
CA GLU A 213 -17.42 -15.81 3.81
C GLU A 213 -16.40 -16.82 4.35
N SER A 214 -15.50 -16.39 5.25
CA SER A 214 -14.53 -17.27 5.90
C SER A 214 -15.22 -18.37 6.71
N LYS A 215 -16.26 -18.03 7.50
CA LYS A 215 -17.07 -19.01 8.23
C LYS A 215 -17.77 -19.98 7.28
N SER A 216 -18.41 -19.46 6.22
CA SER A 216 -19.10 -20.28 5.22
C SER A 216 -18.13 -21.24 4.51
N ASN A 217 -16.94 -20.77 4.14
CA ASN A 217 -15.91 -21.59 3.51
C ASN A 217 -15.38 -22.67 4.46
N MET A 218 -15.18 -22.33 5.74
CA MET A 218 -14.78 -23.30 6.76
C MET A 218 -15.88 -24.33 7.02
N GLN A 219 -17.14 -23.91 7.06
CA GLN A 219 -18.28 -24.82 7.21
C GLN A 219 -18.36 -25.77 6.00
N TRP A 220 -18.24 -25.24 4.78
CA TRP A 220 -18.18 -26.05 3.57
C TRP A 220 -17.04 -27.07 3.62
N PHE A 221 -15.83 -26.67 4.06
CA PHE A 221 -14.69 -27.58 4.21
C PHE A 221 -14.99 -28.70 5.22
N ASN A 222 -15.59 -28.36 6.37
CA ASN A 222 -15.98 -29.34 7.37
C ASN A 222 -17.00 -30.35 6.83
N ASP A 223 -17.98 -29.87 6.06
CA ASP A 223 -19.10 -30.69 5.56
C ASP A 223 -18.70 -31.56 4.34
N ASN A 224 -17.80 -31.06 3.48
CA ASN A 224 -17.50 -31.68 2.18
C ASN A 224 -16.11 -32.33 2.11
N VAL A 225 -15.18 -31.93 2.97
CA VAL A 225 -13.80 -32.45 2.96
C VAL A 225 -13.53 -33.23 4.23
N THR A 226 -13.45 -32.54 5.38
CA THR A 226 -13.32 -33.17 6.69
C THR A 226 -13.52 -32.17 7.81
N ALA A 227 -14.30 -32.55 8.82
CA ALA A 227 -14.39 -31.83 10.09
C ALA A 227 -13.29 -32.25 11.09
N GLN A 228 -12.48 -33.26 10.76
CA GLN A 228 -11.40 -33.74 11.64
C GLN A 228 -10.18 -32.82 11.55
N ARG A 229 -9.53 -32.60 12.70
CA ARG A 229 -8.26 -31.88 12.75
C ARG A 229 -7.21 -32.65 11.95
N ILE A 230 -6.67 -32.01 10.91
CA ILE A 230 -5.58 -32.58 10.11
C ILE A 230 -4.25 -32.29 10.82
N GLN A 231 -3.53 -33.34 11.20
CA GLN A 231 -2.19 -33.25 11.77
C GLN A 231 -1.26 -34.18 11.00
N ALA A 232 -0.09 -33.67 10.62
CA ALA A 232 0.95 -34.44 9.95
C ALA A 232 2.31 -34.02 10.50
N ASN A 233 3.21 -34.99 10.66
CA ASN A 233 4.59 -34.71 11.02
C ASN A 233 5.32 -34.24 9.76
N VAL A 234 5.89 -33.03 9.80
CA VAL A 234 6.70 -32.47 8.72
C VAL A 234 8.13 -32.26 9.22
N PHE A 235 9.10 -32.42 8.33
CA PHE A 235 10.48 -32.07 8.63
C PHE A 235 10.67 -30.57 8.49
N VAL A 236 11.39 -29.97 9.45
CA VAL A 236 11.76 -28.55 9.46
C VAL A 236 13.28 -28.49 9.48
N ASP A 237 13.89 -27.79 8.53
CA ASP A 237 15.32 -27.48 8.56
C ASP A 237 15.55 -26.28 9.49
N PHE A 238 16.28 -26.48 10.57
CA PHE A 238 16.62 -25.43 11.53
C PHE A 238 17.93 -24.70 11.17
N THR A 239 18.55 -25.01 10.03
CA THR A 239 19.77 -24.36 9.56
C THR A 239 19.52 -22.87 9.33
N PRO A 240 20.22 -21.97 10.06
CA PRO A 240 20.05 -20.53 9.87
C PRO A 240 20.37 -20.09 8.44
N THR A 241 19.45 -19.36 7.83
CA THR A 241 19.68 -18.67 6.55
C THR A 241 20.16 -17.23 6.75
N GLU A 242 19.87 -16.65 7.92
CA GLU A 242 20.30 -15.32 8.32
C GLU A 242 20.62 -15.31 9.81
N VAL A 243 21.74 -14.69 10.20
CA VAL A 243 22.17 -14.57 11.60
C VAL A 243 22.56 -13.14 11.90
N ARG A 244 21.92 -12.56 12.93
CA ARG A 244 22.21 -11.25 13.49
C ARG A 244 22.85 -11.42 14.86
N ARG A 245 24.13 -11.10 14.98
CA ARG A 245 24.86 -11.10 16.26
C ARG A 245 24.61 -9.81 17.01
N ASP A 246 24.63 -9.89 18.33
CA ASP A 246 24.64 -8.72 19.19
C ASP A 246 26.07 -8.11 19.21
N PRO A 247 26.25 -6.83 18.84
CA PRO A 247 27.56 -6.17 18.86
C PRO A 247 28.16 -6.04 20.26
N GLU A 248 27.33 -5.90 21.30
CA GLU A 248 27.75 -5.73 22.69
C GLU A 248 27.94 -7.07 23.40
N HIS A 249 27.26 -8.11 22.91
CA HIS A 249 27.39 -9.49 23.38
C HIS A 249 27.66 -10.44 22.21
N PRO A 250 28.92 -10.58 21.75
CA PRO A 250 29.23 -11.31 20.52
C PRO A 250 28.81 -12.78 20.52
N GLU A 251 28.64 -13.40 21.69
CA GLU A 251 28.12 -14.76 21.85
C GLU A 251 26.60 -14.86 21.72
N SER A 252 25.88 -13.74 21.78
CA SER A 252 24.44 -13.67 21.61
C SER A 252 24.09 -13.48 20.14
N PHE A 253 23.02 -14.14 19.69
CA PHE A 253 22.50 -13.97 18.34
C PHE A 253 21.00 -14.21 18.25
N GLU A 254 20.45 -13.68 17.16
CA GLU A 254 19.16 -14.03 16.61
C GLU A 254 19.37 -14.59 15.20
N ALA A 255 18.79 -15.75 14.93
CA ALA A 255 18.88 -16.45 13.66
C ALA A 255 17.49 -16.73 13.10
N VAL A 256 17.36 -16.64 11.78
CA VAL A 256 16.16 -17.00 11.04
C VAL A 256 16.47 -18.23 10.18
N PHE A 257 15.55 -19.19 10.12
CA PHE A 257 15.64 -20.36 9.24
C PHE A 257 14.41 -20.46 8.32
N GLU A 258 14.55 -21.24 7.24
CA GLU A 258 13.48 -21.57 6.29
C GLU A 258 12.66 -20.37 5.81
N LYS A 259 13.35 -19.35 5.27
CA LYS A 259 12.75 -18.10 4.74
C LYS A 259 11.80 -17.39 5.73
N GLY A 260 12.05 -17.53 7.04
CA GLY A 260 11.23 -16.90 8.08
C GLY A 260 10.22 -17.82 8.75
N ALA A 261 10.21 -19.12 8.44
CA ALA A 261 9.33 -20.08 9.10
C ALA A 261 9.66 -20.29 10.58
N GLY A 262 10.84 -19.86 11.05
CA GLY A 262 11.23 -19.96 12.45
C GLY A 262 12.41 -19.08 12.83
N ARG A 263 12.62 -18.97 14.14
CA ARG A 263 13.73 -18.23 14.75
C ARG A 263 14.40 -19.01 15.86
N LEU A 264 15.70 -18.81 15.99
CA LEU A 264 16.54 -19.34 17.04
C LEU A 264 17.28 -18.18 17.71
N TRP A 265 17.28 -18.14 19.03
CA TRP A 265 18.01 -17.16 19.81
C TRP A 265 18.96 -17.85 20.76
N ARG A 266 20.10 -17.17 21.01
CA ARG A 266 21.06 -17.53 22.06
C ARG A 266 21.51 -16.27 22.78
N ARG A 267 21.70 -16.36 24.10
CA ARG A 267 22.44 -15.38 24.90
C ARG A 267 23.27 -16.09 25.97
N SER A 268 24.24 -15.39 26.57
CA SER A 268 24.88 -15.87 27.80
C SER A 268 23.83 -16.12 28.88
N ARG A 269 23.99 -17.22 29.62
CA ARG A 269 23.06 -17.62 30.67
C ARG A 269 22.92 -16.51 31.70
N SER A 270 21.69 -16.10 31.98
CA SER A 270 21.40 -15.05 32.95
C SER A 270 20.13 -15.35 33.75
N SER A 271 20.10 -14.88 34.99
CA SER A 271 18.88 -14.87 35.81
C SER A 271 17.96 -13.69 35.48
N GLU A 272 18.39 -12.76 34.63
CA GLU A 272 17.58 -11.62 34.18
C GLU A 272 16.52 -12.04 33.16
N ASP A 273 15.38 -11.35 33.18
CA ASP A 273 14.29 -11.59 32.25
C ASP A 273 14.76 -11.48 30.79
N TRP A 274 14.41 -12.49 29.99
CA TRP A 274 14.66 -12.47 28.55
C TRP A 274 13.44 -11.95 27.81
N PHE A 275 13.57 -10.74 27.27
CA PHE A 275 12.54 -10.13 26.44
C PHE A 275 12.66 -10.61 25.00
N LEU A 276 11.88 -11.62 24.65
CA LEU A 276 11.77 -12.16 23.31
C LEU A 276 10.49 -11.63 22.63
N PRO A 277 10.51 -11.34 21.33
CA PRO A 277 9.36 -10.76 20.65
C PRO A 277 8.14 -11.70 20.70
N VAL A 278 7.11 -11.33 21.46
CA VAL A 278 5.96 -12.21 21.77
C VAL A 278 5.03 -12.43 20.56
N ASN A 279 5.16 -11.64 19.50
CA ASN A 279 4.35 -11.69 18.28
C ASN A 279 5.23 -11.44 17.04
N TRP A 280 6.30 -12.19 16.86
CA TRP A 280 7.19 -12.02 15.70
C TRP A 280 6.60 -12.62 14.40
N THR A 281 5.63 -13.53 14.51
CA THR A 281 4.84 -14.07 13.40
C THR A 281 3.53 -13.31 13.21
N ARG A 282 3.12 -13.12 11.96
CA ARG A 282 1.98 -12.27 11.56
C ARG A 282 0.61 -12.83 11.96
N HIS A 283 0.52 -14.12 12.31
CA HIS A 283 -0.77 -14.83 12.37
C HIS A 283 -1.13 -15.47 13.71
N TYR A 284 -0.20 -15.74 14.62
CA TYR A 284 -0.48 -16.31 15.95
C TYR A 284 0.62 -15.96 16.97
N PRO A 285 0.33 -15.99 18.29
CA PRO A 285 1.39 -16.10 19.29
C PRO A 285 2.08 -17.45 19.10
N SER A 286 3.19 -17.47 18.38
CA SER A 286 3.99 -18.68 18.18
C SER A 286 4.63 -19.08 19.52
N PRO A 287 4.41 -20.31 20.02
CA PRO A 287 4.97 -20.72 21.30
C PRO A 287 6.50 -20.72 21.22
N ILE A 288 7.13 -19.91 22.06
CA ILE A 288 8.58 -19.93 22.26
C ILE A 288 8.90 -21.07 23.23
N ARG A 289 9.78 -21.99 22.81
CA ARG A 289 10.39 -23.00 23.68
C ARG A 289 11.78 -22.52 24.06
N ALA A 290 12.04 -22.32 25.34
CA ALA A 290 13.35 -21.91 25.84
C ALA A 290 13.93 -22.92 26.83
N TRP A 291 15.25 -23.01 26.81
CA TRP A 291 16.03 -23.89 27.67
C TRP A 291 17.38 -23.24 27.98
N SER A 292 18.01 -23.68 29.07
CA SER A 292 19.33 -23.21 29.48
C SER A 292 20.29 -24.39 29.55
N THR A 293 21.51 -24.19 29.06
CA THR A 293 22.68 -25.02 29.38
C THR A 293 23.46 -24.34 30.51
N HIS A 294 24.66 -24.85 30.83
CA HIS A 294 25.52 -24.24 31.83
C HIS A 294 25.93 -22.79 31.47
N GLU A 295 26.17 -22.52 30.19
CA GLU A 295 26.76 -21.26 29.71
C GLU A 295 25.76 -20.37 28.96
N PHE A 296 24.73 -20.94 28.35
CA PHE A 296 23.85 -20.21 27.44
C PHE A 296 22.36 -20.43 27.76
N ASP A 297 21.58 -19.37 27.53
CA ASP A 297 20.14 -19.47 27.36
C ASP A 297 19.83 -19.54 25.87
N TRP A 298 18.91 -20.44 25.53
CA TRP A 298 18.44 -20.69 24.17
C TRP A 298 16.94 -20.54 24.08
N ALA A 299 16.46 -20.10 22.93
CA ALA A 299 15.04 -20.07 22.64
C ALA A 299 14.79 -20.37 21.16
N CYS A 300 13.68 -21.06 20.87
CA CYS A 300 13.27 -21.39 19.51
C CYS A 300 11.76 -21.16 19.35
N ALA A 301 11.35 -20.68 18.18
CA ALA A 301 9.96 -20.58 17.78
C ALA A 301 9.80 -20.92 16.30
N ILE A 302 8.66 -21.52 15.94
CA ILE A 302 8.29 -21.86 14.56
C ILE A 302 6.86 -21.43 14.26
N ASP A 303 6.61 -21.00 13.03
CA ASP A 303 5.31 -20.56 12.51
C ASP A 303 4.46 -21.74 12.02
N LEU A 304 4.36 -22.79 12.84
CA LEU A 304 3.55 -24.00 12.55
C LEU A 304 2.46 -24.24 13.60
N GLY A 305 2.21 -23.28 14.48
CA GLY A 305 1.17 -23.33 15.51
C GLY A 305 1.57 -24.04 16.81
N LEU A 306 0.62 -24.07 17.75
CA LEU A 306 0.80 -24.68 19.07
C LEU A 306 1.02 -26.20 18.97
N GLY A 307 2.14 -26.67 19.54
CA GLY A 307 2.49 -28.09 19.62
C GLY A 307 3.47 -28.59 18.55
N SER A 308 3.89 -27.73 17.61
CA SER A 308 4.78 -28.13 16.51
C SER A 308 6.24 -28.32 16.96
N LEU A 309 6.68 -27.62 18.02
CA LEU A 309 7.91 -27.95 18.74
C LEU A 309 7.62 -28.99 19.82
N THR A 310 7.57 -30.26 19.41
CA THR A 310 7.40 -31.40 20.33
C THR A 310 8.65 -31.61 21.19
N ASP A 311 8.53 -32.37 22.28
CA ASP A 311 9.69 -32.69 23.13
C ASP A 311 10.76 -33.49 22.37
N ALA A 312 10.33 -34.36 21.44
CA ALA A 312 11.25 -35.10 20.57
C ALA A 312 12.00 -34.16 19.62
N THR A 313 11.31 -33.19 19.02
CA THR A 313 11.93 -32.16 18.17
C THR A 313 12.92 -31.31 18.98
N MET A 314 12.53 -30.90 20.19
CA MET A 314 13.41 -30.12 21.07
C MET A 314 14.65 -30.90 21.47
N ALA A 315 14.53 -32.19 21.80
CA ALA A 315 15.67 -33.04 22.16
C ALA A 315 16.66 -33.19 20.99
N GLN A 316 16.16 -33.39 19.76
CA GLN A 316 17.00 -33.46 18.56
C GLN A 316 17.71 -32.12 18.29
N LEU A 317 16.97 -31.01 18.41
CA LEU A 317 17.53 -29.68 18.20
C LEU A 317 18.61 -29.34 19.24
N GLN A 318 18.38 -29.72 20.50
CA GLN A 318 19.33 -29.53 21.61
C GLN A 318 20.62 -30.32 21.38
N ASP A 319 20.52 -31.60 21.01
CA ASP A 319 21.68 -32.45 20.72
C ASP A 319 22.54 -31.89 19.57
N VAL A 320 21.91 -31.31 18.54
CA VAL A 320 22.62 -30.70 17.41
C VAL A 320 23.25 -29.35 17.78
N LEU A 321 22.57 -28.52 18.57
CA LEU A 321 23.03 -27.15 18.88
C LEU A 321 24.12 -27.11 19.97
N HIS A 322 24.10 -28.04 20.92
CA HIS A 322 25.06 -28.11 22.02
C HIS A 322 25.35 -29.57 22.41
N PRO A 323 26.03 -30.33 21.53
CA PRO A 323 26.26 -31.76 21.73
C PRO A 323 27.05 -32.02 23.01
N GLY A 324 26.49 -32.85 23.90
CA GLY A 324 27.09 -33.22 25.17
C GLY A 324 26.86 -32.25 26.34
N ASP A 325 26.16 -31.14 26.12
CA ASP A 325 25.76 -30.21 27.18
C ASP A 325 24.34 -30.51 27.69
N ASP A 326 24.22 -30.72 29.00
CA ASP A 326 22.93 -30.96 29.65
C ASP A 326 22.04 -29.72 29.66
N VAL A 327 20.74 -29.95 29.48
CA VAL A 327 19.70 -28.94 29.72
C VAL A 327 19.39 -28.89 31.21
N ILE A 328 19.67 -27.76 31.84
CA ILE A 328 19.59 -27.59 33.30
C ILE A 328 18.41 -26.71 33.75
N GLY A 329 17.57 -26.27 32.82
CA GLY A 329 16.36 -25.51 33.14
C GLY A 329 15.86 -24.68 31.97
N SER A 330 15.07 -23.67 32.28
CA SER A 330 14.57 -22.67 31.33
C SER A 330 14.82 -21.26 31.88
N PRO A 331 15.17 -20.30 31.02
CA PRO A 331 15.35 -18.92 31.43
C PRO A 331 14.00 -18.27 31.77
N PRO A 332 13.99 -17.22 32.62
CA PRO A 332 12.81 -16.39 32.80
C PRO A 332 12.49 -15.65 31.49
N LEU A 333 11.30 -15.84 30.95
CA LEU A 333 10.85 -15.22 29.69
C LEU A 333 9.71 -14.24 29.95
N ASN A 334 9.73 -13.09 29.25
CA ASN A 334 8.58 -12.21 29.02
C ASN A 334 7.59 -12.13 30.21
N PRO A 335 8.03 -11.64 31.39
CA PRO A 335 7.18 -11.58 32.58
C PRO A 335 5.89 -10.82 32.26
N ARG A 336 4.75 -11.34 32.74
CA ARG A 336 3.45 -10.68 32.55
C ARG A 336 3.52 -9.29 33.17
N GLN A 337 3.27 -8.25 32.37
CA GLN A 337 2.99 -6.92 32.91
C GLN A 337 1.81 -7.04 33.87
N ARG A 338 2.01 -6.60 35.12
CA ARG A 338 0.99 -6.63 36.18
C ARG A 338 -0.16 -5.67 35.89
#